data_AF-A0A1G8NEK4-F1
#
_entry.id   AF-A0A1G8NEK4-F1
#
_cell.length_a   1.000
_cell.length_b   1.000
_cell.length_c   1.000
_cell.angle_alpha   90.00
_cell.angle_beta   90.00
_cell.angle_gamma   90.00
#
_symmetry.space_group_name_H-M   'P 1'
#
loop_
_entity.id
_entity.type
_entity.pdbx_description
1 polymer ?
#
loop_
_entity_poly.entity_id
_entity_poly.type
_entity_poly.pdbx_seq_one_letter_code
_entity_poly.pdbx_strand_id
1 'polypeptide(L)'
;MKRFADRLRREEGLTLIELIAALSLFSLVVGLIYGVMMFGIQSYERVTMENTLRDEGDLLMSAIITEIYTFAPTTVYSSTSSNNGVTDTAIFLQRDDGSGGTEKVKIGISGGGLLIKEVPAGTVDNAVTPAVSGNDVRTSITSQLASPSAITLQCSANSIEPCESGLININLSLILQRGDDSRRLNLESKFGF
;
A
#
# COMPACT_ATOMS: atom_id res chain seq x y z
N MET A 1 -58.90 -1.90 -7.12
CA MET A 1 -58.29 -2.18 -5.79
C MET A 1 -59.24 -2.82 -4.77
N LYS A 2 -60.55 -2.51 -4.74
CA LYS A 2 -61.49 -3.07 -3.73
C LYS A 2 -61.63 -4.61 -3.70
N ARG A 3 -61.46 -5.30 -4.84
CA ARG A 3 -61.61 -6.77 -4.92
C ARG A 3 -60.52 -7.59 -4.20
N PHE A 4 -59.32 -7.04 -4.02
CA PHE A 4 -58.25 -7.71 -3.26
C PHE A 4 -58.46 -7.57 -1.75
N ALA A 5 -58.96 -6.41 -1.31
CA ALA A 5 -59.33 -6.17 0.10
C ALA A 5 -60.49 -7.06 0.57
N ASP A 6 -61.50 -7.29 -0.29
CA ASP A 6 -62.63 -8.16 0.05
C ASP A 6 -62.26 -9.66 0.09
N ARG A 7 -61.19 -10.08 -0.60
CA ARG A 7 -60.63 -11.45 -0.47
C ARG A 7 -59.82 -11.64 0.80
N LEU A 8 -59.09 -10.61 1.24
CA LEU A 8 -58.34 -10.63 2.50
C LEU A 8 -59.24 -10.68 3.75
N ARG A 9 -60.51 -10.27 3.60
CA ARG A 9 -61.54 -10.24 4.65
C ARG A 9 -62.36 -11.53 4.76
N ARG A 10 -62.01 -12.57 3.99
CA ARG A 10 -62.60 -13.91 4.12
C ARG A 10 -61.87 -14.66 5.24
N GLU A 11 -62.61 -15.14 6.23
CA GLU A 11 -62.09 -15.95 7.35
C GLU A 11 -61.84 -17.43 6.97
N GLU A 12 -61.56 -17.70 5.69
CA GLU A 12 -61.11 -19.01 5.23
C GLU A 12 -59.64 -19.16 5.68
N GLY A 13 -59.41 -19.81 6.83
CA GLY A 13 -58.06 -20.00 7.39
C GLY A 13 -57.12 -20.72 6.43
N LEU A 14 -55.83 -20.39 6.49
CA LEU A 14 -54.79 -21.09 5.73
C LEU A 14 -54.73 -22.56 6.14
N THR A 15 -54.74 -23.46 5.17
CA THR A 15 -54.52 -24.87 5.46
C THR A 15 -53.07 -25.09 5.86
N LEU A 16 -52.82 -26.01 6.81
CA LEU A 16 -51.47 -26.33 7.28
C LEU A 16 -50.54 -26.71 6.11
N ILE A 17 -51.08 -27.42 5.13
CA ILE A 17 -50.34 -27.89 3.96
C ILE A 17 -49.89 -26.73 3.05
N GLU A 18 -50.73 -25.71 2.87
CA GLU A 18 -50.41 -24.53 2.07
C GLU A 18 -49.30 -23.69 2.74
N LEU A 19 -49.33 -23.57 4.07
CA LEU A 19 -48.28 -22.90 4.84
C LEU A 19 -46.93 -23.62 4.68
N ILE A 20 -46.91 -24.96 4.81
CA ILE A 20 -45.69 -25.75 4.70
C ILE A 20 -45.13 -25.68 3.27
N ALA A 21 -45.99 -25.75 2.25
CA ALA A 21 -45.58 -25.60 0.86
C ALA A 21 -45.01 -24.20 0.55
N ALA A 22 -45.60 -23.14 1.11
CA ALA A 22 -45.08 -21.79 0.97
C ALA A 22 -43.72 -21.60 1.68
N LEU A 23 -43.57 -22.13 2.89
CA LEU A 23 -42.32 -22.06 3.66
C LEU A 23 -41.18 -22.85 3.01
N SER A 24 -41.47 -24.00 2.38
CA SER A 24 -40.46 -24.80 1.69
C SER A 24 -39.97 -24.12 0.40
N LEU A 25 -40.87 -23.49 -0.36
CA LEU A 25 -40.47 -22.69 -1.51
C LEU A 25 -39.71 -21.43 -1.09
N PHE A 26 -40.13 -20.78 -0.02
CA PHE A 26 -39.45 -19.60 0.50
C PHE A 26 -38.03 -19.94 0.98
N SER A 27 -37.84 -21.05 1.70
CA SER A 27 -36.51 -21.45 2.17
C SER A 27 -35.55 -21.78 1.02
N LEU A 28 -36.06 -22.40 -0.06
CA LEU A 28 -35.28 -22.62 -1.28
C LEU A 28 -34.82 -21.29 -1.89
N VAL A 29 -35.73 -20.33 -2.04
CA VAL A 29 -35.42 -19.01 -2.61
C VAL A 29 -34.43 -18.25 -1.73
N VAL A 30 -34.65 -18.21 -0.41
CA VAL A 30 -33.74 -17.54 0.54
C VAL A 30 -32.36 -18.17 0.53
N GLY A 31 -32.27 -19.51 0.47
CA GLY A 31 -30.98 -20.21 0.38
C GLY A 31 -30.16 -19.79 -0.84
N LEU A 32 -30.80 -19.65 -2.01
CA LEU A 32 -30.15 -19.18 -3.23
C LEU A 32 -29.69 -17.72 -3.10
N ILE A 33 -30.54 -16.84 -2.57
CA ILE A 33 -30.20 -15.42 -2.38
C ILE A 33 -29.02 -15.28 -1.43
N TYR A 34 -29.03 -16.01 -0.31
CA TYR A 34 -27.94 -15.97 0.67
C TYR A 34 -26.61 -16.42 0.07
N GLY A 35 -26.61 -17.49 -0.72
CA GLY A 35 -25.42 -17.98 -1.41
C GLY A 35 -24.81 -16.93 -2.34
N VAL A 36 -25.63 -16.27 -3.17
CA VAL A 36 -25.17 -15.22 -4.08
C VAL A 36 -24.69 -13.98 -3.30
N MET A 37 -25.42 -13.59 -2.26
CA MET A 37 -25.07 -12.42 -1.44
C MET A 37 -23.72 -12.61 -0.74
N MET A 38 -23.47 -13.79 -0.16
CA MET A 38 -22.20 -14.09 0.50
C MET A 38 -21.03 -14.04 -0.48
N PHE A 39 -21.21 -14.63 -1.68
CA PHE A 39 -20.21 -14.54 -2.75
C PHE A 39 -19.95 -13.10 -3.18
N GLY A 40 -21.00 -12.28 -3.26
CA GLY A 40 -20.91 -10.86 -3.60
C GLY A 40 -20.07 -10.07 -2.60
N ILE A 41 -20.29 -10.29 -1.29
CA ILE A 41 -19.55 -9.61 -0.23
C ILE A 41 -18.06 -9.99 -0.28
N GLN A 42 -17.74 -11.28 -0.38
CA GLN A 42 -16.34 -11.74 -0.46
C GLN A 42 -15.62 -11.17 -1.71
N SER A 43 -16.31 -11.15 -2.85
CA SER A 43 -15.78 -10.56 -4.08
C SER A 43 -15.50 -9.07 -3.91
N TYR A 44 -16.43 -8.34 -3.29
CA TYR A 44 -16.28 -6.91 -3.02
C TYR A 44 -15.09 -6.62 -2.09
N GLU A 45 -14.94 -7.36 -0.99
CA GLU A 45 -13.83 -7.19 -0.06
C GLU A 45 -12.48 -7.47 -0.75
N ARG A 46 -12.42 -8.53 -1.56
CA ARG A 46 -11.23 -8.88 -2.33
C ARG A 46 -10.81 -7.77 -3.28
N VAL A 47 -11.75 -7.24 -4.08
CA VAL A 47 -11.47 -6.15 -5.01
C VAL A 47 -11.07 -4.88 -4.26
N THR A 48 -11.72 -4.60 -3.13
CA THR A 48 -11.40 -3.43 -2.30
C THR A 48 -9.97 -3.51 -1.76
N MET A 49 -9.53 -4.67 -1.27
CA MET A 49 -8.14 -4.84 -0.80
C MET A 49 -7.13 -4.65 -1.92
N GLU A 50 -7.41 -5.16 -3.11
CA GLU A 50 -6.54 -5.04 -4.28
C GLU A 50 -6.44 -3.59 -4.78
N ASN A 51 -7.57 -2.87 -4.84
CA ASN A 51 -7.59 -1.45 -5.16
C ASN A 51 -6.83 -0.63 -4.12
N THR A 52 -7.03 -0.91 -2.83
CA THR A 52 -6.29 -0.22 -1.75
C THR A 52 -4.78 -0.40 -1.92
N LEU A 53 -4.32 -1.63 -2.17
CA LEU A 53 -2.90 -1.91 -2.40
C LEU A 53 -2.35 -1.17 -3.63
N ARG A 54 -3.14 -1.08 -4.71
CA ARG A 54 -2.76 -0.36 -5.92
C ARG A 54 -2.65 1.14 -5.66
N ASP A 55 -3.67 1.73 -5.03
CA ASP A 55 -3.70 3.16 -4.73
C ASP A 55 -2.55 3.56 -3.80
N GLU A 56 -2.27 2.75 -2.77
CA GLU A 56 -1.15 2.98 -1.86
C GLU A 56 0.21 2.76 -2.54
N GLY A 57 0.31 1.76 -3.42
CA GLY A 57 1.52 1.52 -4.21
C GLY A 57 1.85 2.66 -5.16
N ASP A 58 0.83 3.18 -5.87
CA ASP A 58 0.95 4.33 -6.76
C ASP A 58 1.26 5.61 -5.97
N LEU A 59 0.68 5.79 -4.78
CA LEU A 59 1.00 6.88 -3.86
C LEU A 59 2.47 6.86 -3.46
N LEU A 60 2.98 5.72 -2.97
CA LEU A 60 4.37 5.59 -2.54
C LEU A 60 5.35 5.82 -3.70
N MET A 61 5.10 5.21 -4.86
CA MET A 61 5.95 5.43 -6.04
C MET A 61 5.94 6.89 -6.47
N SER A 62 4.77 7.52 -6.53
CA SER A 62 4.65 8.93 -6.92
C SER A 62 5.34 9.86 -5.93
N ALA A 63 5.26 9.57 -4.63
CA ALA A 63 5.96 10.32 -3.59
C ALA A 63 7.48 10.23 -3.78
N ILE A 64 8.02 9.03 -4.04
CA ILE A 64 9.45 8.85 -4.28
C ILE A 64 9.91 9.58 -5.55
N ILE A 65 9.19 9.39 -6.65
CA ILE A 65 9.49 10.03 -7.95
C ILE A 65 9.48 11.55 -7.80
N THR A 66 8.43 12.08 -7.18
CA THR A 66 8.26 13.51 -6.99
C THR A 66 9.39 14.06 -6.14
N GLU A 67 9.77 13.38 -5.07
CA GLU A 67 10.90 13.80 -4.23
C GLU A 67 12.21 13.83 -5.02
N ILE A 68 12.51 12.78 -5.79
CA ILE A 68 13.75 12.71 -6.59
C ILE A 68 13.82 13.86 -7.61
N TYR A 69 12.74 14.11 -8.36
CA TYR A 69 12.74 15.14 -9.40
C TYR A 69 12.62 16.57 -8.86
N THR A 70 11.92 16.78 -7.75
CA THR A 70 11.82 18.11 -7.13
C THR A 70 13.10 18.50 -6.41
N PHE A 71 13.76 17.54 -5.76
CA PHE A 71 15.05 17.78 -5.13
C PHE A 71 16.18 17.95 -6.16
N ALA A 72 16.12 17.25 -7.30
CA ALA A 72 17.12 17.33 -8.37
C ALA A 72 18.56 17.21 -7.82
N PRO A 73 18.92 16.03 -7.27
CA PRO A 73 20.21 15.82 -6.63
C PRO A 73 21.37 15.97 -7.61
N THR A 74 22.49 16.49 -7.13
CA THR A 74 23.77 16.44 -7.84
C THR A 74 24.46 15.10 -7.62
N THR A 75 24.28 14.49 -6.44
CA THR A 75 24.89 13.22 -6.09
C THR A 75 23.95 12.34 -5.29
N VAL A 76 24.07 11.03 -5.48
CA VAL A 76 23.25 10.01 -4.78
C VAL A 76 24.17 8.93 -4.20
N TYR A 77 23.87 8.49 -2.98
CA TYR A 77 24.53 7.33 -2.35
C TYR A 77 23.51 6.47 -1.62
N SER A 78 23.84 5.20 -1.40
CA SER A 78 22.95 4.25 -0.75
C SER A 78 23.45 3.88 0.65
N SER A 79 22.52 3.51 1.52
CA SER A 79 22.83 2.92 2.82
C SER A 79 21.89 1.77 3.06
N THR A 80 22.47 0.61 3.37
CA THR A 80 21.72 -0.58 3.74
C THR A 80 22.11 -0.98 5.15
N SER A 81 21.14 -1.19 6.02
CA SER A 81 21.34 -1.68 7.37
C SER A 81 20.48 -2.91 7.61
N SER A 82 21.10 -4.01 8.02
CA SER A 82 20.36 -5.21 8.40
C SER A 82 20.32 -5.32 9.91
N ASN A 83 19.12 -5.27 10.48
CA ASN A 83 18.89 -5.44 11.91
C ASN A 83 17.94 -6.62 12.11
N ASN A 84 18.38 -7.66 12.81
CA ASN A 84 17.57 -8.84 13.14
C ASN A 84 16.85 -9.50 11.93
N GLY A 85 17.49 -9.54 10.76
CA GLY A 85 16.93 -10.12 9.53
C GLY A 85 15.95 -9.22 8.77
N VAL A 86 15.71 -8.00 9.25
CA VAL A 86 15.02 -6.94 8.51
C VAL A 86 16.08 -6.06 7.84
N THR A 87 15.99 -5.93 6.51
CA THR A 87 16.91 -5.12 5.72
C THR A 87 16.27 -3.76 5.47
N ASP A 88 16.75 -2.76 6.20
CA ASP A 88 16.40 -1.36 5.94
C ASP A 88 17.29 -0.86 4.81
N THR A 89 16.66 -0.31 3.78
CA THR A 89 17.35 0.26 2.62
C THR A 89 17.00 1.74 2.51
N ALA A 90 17.99 2.57 2.26
CA ALA A 90 17.80 3.99 2.05
C ALA A 90 18.73 4.50 0.96
N ILE A 91 18.26 5.51 0.25
CA ILE A 91 19.06 6.36 -0.62
C ILE A 91 19.09 7.77 -0.03
N PHE A 92 20.22 8.42 -0.25
CA PHE A 92 20.45 9.79 0.14
C PHE A 92 20.68 10.60 -1.11
N LEU A 93 19.87 11.63 -1.26
CA LEU A 93 19.94 12.63 -2.31
C LEU A 93 20.71 13.81 -1.76
N GLN A 94 21.77 14.23 -2.42
CA GLN A 94 22.58 15.38 -2.01
C GLN A 94 22.64 16.42 -3.11
N ARG A 95 22.50 17.70 -2.72
CA ARG A 95 22.58 18.87 -3.60
C ARG A 95 23.44 19.94 -2.94
N ASP A 96 24.28 20.59 -3.73
CA ASP A 96 25.05 21.77 -3.31
C ASP A 96 24.13 22.99 -3.30
N ASP A 97 24.09 23.75 -2.20
CA ASP A 97 23.26 24.94 -2.05
C ASP A 97 23.87 26.21 -2.69
N GLY A 98 25.06 26.10 -3.29
CA GLY A 98 25.77 27.20 -3.95
C GLY A 98 26.39 28.22 -3.00
N SER A 99 26.16 28.08 -1.68
CA SER A 99 26.75 28.87 -0.60
C SER A 99 27.83 28.10 0.18
N GLY A 100 28.13 26.87 -0.25
CA GLY A 100 29.10 25.96 0.37
C GLY A 100 28.49 25.00 1.39
N GLY A 101 27.16 24.97 1.52
CA GLY A 101 26.43 23.97 2.29
C GLY A 101 25.92 22.83 1.41
N THR A 102 25.59 21.71 2.05
CA THR A 102 25.01 20.54 1.37
C THR A 102 23.65 20.25 1.96
N GLU A 103 22.61 20.33 1.12
CA GLU A 103 21.29 19.82 1.45
C GLU A 103 21.24 18.33 1.18
N LYS A 104 20.58 17.59 2.08
CA LYS A 104 20.45 16.14 2.00
C LYS A 104 19.00 15.73 2.24
N VAL A 105 18.50 14.82 1.44
CA VAL A 105 17.19 14.16 1.64
C VAL A 105 17.40 12.66 1.70
N LYS A 106 16.82 12.02 2.71
CA LYS A 106 16.79 10.57 2.87
C LYS A 106 15.44 10.03 2.41
N ILE A 107 15.49 9.07 1.50
CA ILE A 107 14.34 8.23 1.11
C ILE A 107 14.68 6.81 1.52
N GLY A 108 13.91 6.21 2.43
CA GLY A 108 14.22 4.86 2.89
C GLY A 108 13.03 4.08 3.37
N ILE A 109 13.19 2.76 3.36
CA ILE A 109 12.23 1.80 3.88
C ILE A 109 12.77 1.33 5.23
N SER A 110 11.99 1.56 6.29
CA SER A 110 12.32 1.09 7.64
C SER A 110 11.04 0.82 8.42
N GLY A 111 11.05 -0.25 9.21
CA GLY A 111 9.91 -0.60 10.08
C GLY A 111 8.60 -0.89 9.34
N GLY A 112 8.66 -1.33 8.08
CA GLY A 112 7.48 -1.64 7.26
C GLY A 112 6.79 -0.44 6.62
N GLY A 113 7.42 0.75 6.65
CA GLY A 113 6.92 1.96 5.99
C GLY A 113 8.00 2.68 5.18
N LEU A 114 7.57 3.58 4.30
CA LEU A 114 8.44 4.49 3.55
C LEU A 114 8.60 5.79 4.33
N LEU A 115 9.83 6.28 4.42
CA LEU A 115 10.21 7.50 5.11
C LEU A 115 10.93 8.42 4.12
N ILE A 116 10.42 9.64 3.97
CA ILE A 116 11.06 10.72 3.21
C ILE A 116 11.33 11.86 4.18
N LYS A 117 12.61 12.23 4.38
CA LYS A 117 12.99 13.28 5.34
C LYS A 117 14.20 14.07 4.86
N GLU A 118 14.16 15.38 5.09
CA GLU A 118 15.32 16.24 5.02
C GLU A 118 16.30 15.92 6.16
N VAL A 119 17.59 15.82 5.83
CA VAL A 119 18.68 15.57 6.76
C VAL A 119 19.41 16.90 7.00
N PRO A 120 19.44 17.41 8.24
CA PRO A 120 20.11 18.66 8.55
C PRO A 120 21.61 18.61 8.22
N ALA A 121 22.12 19.70 7.65
CA ALA A 121 23.54 19.88 7.36
C ALA A 121 24.39 19.71 8.64
N GLY A 122 25.40 18.83 8.58
CA GLY A 122 26.32 18.56 9.70
C GLY A 122 26.11 17.25 10.45
N THR A 123 25.12 16.43 10.06
CA THR A 123 24.93 15.08 10.64
C THR A 123 25.89 14.08 9.98
N VAL A 124 26.64 13.32 10.77
CA VAL A 124 27.60 12.31 10.28
C VAL A 124 26.84 11.03 9.89
N ASP A 125 26.91 10.65 8.62
CA ASP A 125 26.10 9.61 7.93
C ASP A 125 26.36 8.14 8.33
N ASN A 126 26.85 7.86 9.54
CA ASN A 126 27.19 6.48 9.96
C ASN A 126 26.22 5.88 10.98
N ALA A 127 25.22 6.62 11.42
CA ALA A 127 24.15 6.08 12.23
C ALA A 127 22.86 6.10 11.41
N VAL A 128 22.40 4.91 11.02
CA VAL A 128 20.96 4.66 10.97
C VAL A 128 20.47 4.92 12.39
N THR A 129 20.18 6.16 12.72
CA THR A 129 19.40 6.49 13.91
C THR A 129 17.98 6.02 13.59
N PRO A 130 17.52 4.91 14.20
CA PRO A 130 16.19 4.41 13.97
C PRO A 130 15.28 5.20 14.91
N ALA A 131 14.92 6.42 14.52
CA ALA A 131 13.73 7.11 15.03
C ALA A 131 13.76 8.57 14.58
N VAL A 132 12.83 8.91 13.71
CA VAL A 132 11.77 9.82 14.16
C VAL A 132 10.48 9.23 13.62
N SER A 133 9.63 8.76 14.52
CA SER A 133 8.21 8.60 14.29
C SER A 133 7.66 9.98 13.93
N GLY A 134 7.48 10.20 12.64
CA GLY A 134 6.84 11.38 12.10
C GLY A 134 6.13 10.89 10.87
N ASN A 135 4.82 10.71 10.98
CA ASN A 135 3.98 10.28 9.88
C ASN A 135 4.08 11.37 8.81
N ASP A 136 4.89 11.16 7.77
CA ASP A 136 4.81 11.98 6.58
C ASP A 136 3.47 11.62 5.92
N VAL A 137 2.58 12.61 5.82
CA VAL A 137 1.25 12.42 5.21
C VAL A 137 1.39 11.89 3.79
N ARG A 138 2.51 12.19 3.10
CA ARG A 138 2.81 11.73 1.74
C ARG A 138 3.13 10.23 1.66
N THR A 139 3.51 9.59 2.77
CA THR A 139 3.87 8.16 2.82
C THR A 139 3.00 7.35 3.78
N SER A 140 1.91 7.95 4.27
CA SER A 140 0.96 7.30 5.17
C SER A 140 0.13 6.26 4.41
N ILE A 141 0.34 4.99 4.73
CA ILE A 141 -0.37 3.84 4.15
C ILE A 141 -0.99 2.96 5.24
N THR A 142 -2.04 2.23 4.88
CA THR A 142 -2.68 1.23 5.76
C THR A 142 -2.09 -0.16 5.58
N SER A 143 -1.50 -0.46 4.42
CA SER A 143 -0.70 -1.65 4.19
C SER A 143 0.69 -1.53 4.83
N GLN A 144 1.44 -2.64 4.81
CA GLN A 144 2.82 -2.69 5.29
C GLN A 144 3.76 -3.08 4.15
N LEU A 145 4.94 -2.47 4.12
CA LEU A 145 6.03 -2.91 3.25
C LEU A 145 6.67 -4.16 3.85
N ALA A 146 6.54 -5.28 3.16
CA ALA A 146 7.15 -6.56 3.54
C ALA A 146 8.49 -6.77 2.82
N SER A 147 9.32 -7.68 3.32
CA SER A 147 10.44 -8.22 2.53
C SER A 147 9.88 -8.87 1.25
N PRO A 148 10.40 -8.58 0.04
CA PRO A 148 11.73 -8.01 -0.28
C PRO A 148 11.72 -6.52 -0.69
N SER A 149 10.88 -5.68 -0.07
CA SER A 149 10.86 -4.23 -0.40
C SER A 149 12.25 -3.62 -0.19
N ALA A 150 12.80 -3.01 -1.24
CA ALA A 150 14.16 -2.48 -1.23
C ALA A 150 14.31 -1.33 -2.22
N ILE A 151 15.13 -0.34 -1.84
CA ILE A 151 15.62 0.70 -2.74
C ILE A 151 17.11 0.45 -2.94
N THR A 152 17.52 0.25 -4.20
CA THR A 152 18.91 -0.05 -4.55
C THR A 152 19.43 0.93 -5.59
N LEU A 153 20.71 1.26 -5.47
CA LEU A 153 21.41 2.18 -6.37
C LEU A 153 22.38 1.40 -7.25
N GLN A 154 22.38 1.71 -8.54
CA GLN A 154 23.34 1.20 -9.53
C GLN A 154 23.99 2.40 -10.21
N CYS A 155 25.18 2.77 -9.78
CA CYS A 155 25.94 3.86 -10.37
C CYS A 155 26.43 3.49 -11.79
N SER A 156 26.64 4.50 -12.64
CA SER A 156 27.15 4.30 -14.01
C SER A 156 28.57 3.71 -14.02
N ALA A 157 28.92 2.97 -15.07
CA ALA A 157 30.17 2.23 -15.15
C ALA A 157 31.39 3.12 -14.80
N ASN A 158 32.14 2.71 -13.77
CA ASN A 158 33.33 3.36 -13.19
C ASN A 158 33.09 4.43 -12.10
N SER A 159 31.86 4.68 -11.67
CA SER A 159 31.60 5.58 -10.53
C SER A 159 31.46 4.81 -9.21
N ILE A 160 32.15 5.28 -8.16
CA ILE A 160 32.05 4.79 -6.78
C ILE A 160 31.18 5.80 -6.02
N GLU A 161 30.29 5.33 -5.14
CA GLU A 161 29.41 6.21 -4.37
C GLU A 161 30.21 7.28 -3.60
N PRO A 162 29.71 8.53 -3.54
CA PRO A 162 28.46 9.04 -4.13
C PRO A 162 28.57 9.26 -5.65
N CYS A 163 27.54 8.86 -6.42
CA CYS A 163 27.56 8.97 -7.87
C CYS A 163 26.66 10.10 -8.40
N GLU A 164 27.10 10.73 -9.49
CA GLU A 164 26.40 11.84 -10.18
C GLU A 164 25.34 11.35 -11.18
N SER A 165 25.46 10.11 -11.65
CA SER A 165 24.51 9.49 -12.56
C SER A 165 24.40 7.98 -12.32
N GLY A 166 23.20 7.45 -12.51
CA GLY A 166 22.94 6.03 -12.28
C GLY A 166 21.48 5.63 -12.43
N LEU A 167 21.17 4.42 -11.99
CA LEU A 167 19.84 3.84 -11.93
C LEU A 167 19.45 3.58 -10.48
N ILE A 168 18.31 4.10 -10.06
CA ILE A 168 17.65 3.77 -8.80
C ILE A 168 16.60 2.70 -9.11
N ASN A 169 16.78 1.49 -8.56
CA ASN A 169 15.78 0.44 -8.64
C ASN A 169 14.98 0.38 -7.35
N ILE A 170 13.67 0.53 -7.47
CA ILE A 170 12.72 0.54 -6.36
C ILE A 170 11.86 -0.72 -6.49
N ASN A 171 11.92 -1.57 -5.47
CA ASN A 171 11.04 -2.73 -5.33
C ASN A 171 10.17 -2.51 -4.08
N LEU A 172 8.86 -2.47 -4.26
CA LEU A 172 7.90 -2.36 -3.16
C LEU A 172 7.03 -3.61 -3.13
N SER A 173 6.95 -4.26 -1.98
CA SER A 173 6.06 -5.38 -1.71
C SER A 173 5.09 -4.98 -0.60
N LEU A 174 3.90 -4.54 -1.00
CA LEU A 174 2.86 -4.11 -0.07
C LEU A 174 2.03 -5.32 0.34
N ILE A 175 1.80 -5.50 1.63
CA ILE A 175 0.89 -6.51 2.19
C ILE A 175 -0.25 -5.84 2.95
N LEU A 176 -1.47 -6.28 2.67
CA LEU A 176 -2.67 -5.85 3.38
C LEU A 176 -3.38 -7.08 3.93
N GLN A 177 -3.59 -7.09 5.24
CA GLN A 177 -4.30 -8.17 5.94
C GLN A 177 -5.63 -7.65 6.48
N ARG A 178 -6.72 -8.36 6.16
CA ARG A 178 -8.07 -8.08 6.67
C ARG A 178 -8.69 -9.39 7.17
N GLY A 179 -8.70 -9.56 8.49
CA GLY A 179 -9.10 -10.83 9.09
C GLY A 179 -8.11 -11.94 8.74
N ASP A 180 -8.62 -13.02 8.14
CA ASP A 180 -7.82 -14.18 7.68
C ASP A 180 -7.29 -14.00 6.25
N ASP A 181 -7.85 -13.06 5.48
CA ASP A 181 -7.40 -12.80 4.11
C ASP A 181 -6.20 -11.85 4.11
N SER A 182 -5.14 -12.28 3.42
CA SER A 182 -3.98 -11.45 3.12
C SER A 182 -3.80 -11.30 1.61
N ARG A 183 -3.46 -10.09 1.18
CA ARG A 183 -3.17 -9.78 -0.22
C ARG A 183 -1.82 -9.09 -0.30
N ARG A 184 -1.12 -9.34 -1.41
CA ARG A 184 0.19 -8.78 -1.69
C ARG A 184 0.20 -8.15 -3.07
N LEU A 185 0.81 -6.99 -3.18
CA LEU A 185 1.12 -6.33 -4.43
C LEU A 185 2.63 -6.08 -4.50
N ASN A 186 3.25 -6.49 -5.61
CA ASN A 186 4.65 -6.21 -5.88
C ASN A 186 4.74 -5.18 -7.00
N LEU A 187 5.54 -4.15 -6.79
CA LEU A 187 5.80 -3.07 -7.72
C LEU A 187 7.30 -2.95 -7.92
N GLU A 188 7.73 -2.88 -9.17
CA GLU A 188 9.11 -2.64 -9.54
C GLU A 188 9.16 -1.41 -10.43
N SER A 189 10.06 -0.47 -10.11
CA SER A 189 10.35 0.66 -10.97
C SER A 189 11.83 0.97 -11.00
N LYS A 190 12.29 1.54 -12.12
CA LYS A 190 13.67 1.91 -12.36
C LYS A 190 13.74 3.34 -12.85
N PHE A 191 14.52 4.17 -12.19
CA PHE A 191 14.65 5.58 -12.49
C PHE A 191 16.10 5.92 -12.79
N GLY A 192 16.33 6.59 -13.93
CA GLY A 192 17.60 7.21 -14.21
C GLY A 192 17.64 8.61 -13.62
N PHE A 193 18.79 8.99 -13.09
CA PHE A 193 19.12 10.35 -12.70
C PHE A 193 20.44 10.77 -13.34
#